data_AF-A0A3R6DFV7-F1
#
_entry.id   AF-A0A3R6DFV7-F1
#
_cell.length_a   1.000
_cell.length_b   1.000
_cell.length_c   1.000
_cell.angle_alpha   90.00
_cell.angle_beta   90.00
_cell.angle_gamma   90.00
#
_symmetry.space_group_name_H-M   'P 1'
#
loop_
_entity.id
_entity.type
_entity.pdbx_description
1 polymer ?
#
loop_
_entity_poly.entity_id
_entity_poly.type
_entity_poly.pdbx_seq_one_letter_code
_entity_poly.pdbx_strand_id
1 'polypeptide(L)'
;MQAKKKNNGHYNAFESRELLKMIKLYEDMEYVLKPTHLAFRLDEKYVEMLKFCKDFLQESGGSAIPNDLPEFKAIEYEPIFFMTEIISVPSITKDYNFTLRMIGEGSYAKVFRYRDEFYNKYFVLKRAKNDLDDKELERFKREFDVMNELKSPYVLEVYRYDDKKNEYYMEYADETLKKFIERNNSTLTIKRRRGIAMQIFRGFSYIHSKGYLHRDISFTNVLLQHYENDLTIVKISDFGLVKMEKSDLTSFGSEIKGSLNDSNLQIVGFGNYNMEYETFALTRLIYYVMTGRYNLENIKNQKVKDFVLKGISSNLDERYHSVAEMQQAFEVAFPISGY
;
A
#
# COMPACT_ATOMS: atom_id res chain seq x y z
N MET A 1 51.90 -17.43 10.60
CA MET A 1 53.19 -16.69 10.47
C MET A 1 53.82 -16.39 11.82
N GLN A 2 53.06 -15.85 12.77
CA GLN A 2 53.56 -15.42 14.09
C GLN A 2 54.26 -16.53 14.90
N ALA A 3 53.73 -17.76 14.89
CA ALA A 3 54.37 -18.89 15.57
C ALA A 3 55.74 -19.27 14.96
N LYS A 4 55.89 -19.17 13.62
CA LYS A 4 57.15 -19.47 12.93
C LYS A 4 58.20 -18.37 13.07
N LYS A 5 57.77 -17.10 13.14
CA LYS A 5 58.64 -15.95 13.44
C LYS A 5 59.37 -16.14 14.78
N LYS A 6 58.70 -16.73 15.79
CA LYS A 6 59.28 -16.99 17.12
C LYS A 6 60.26 -18.17 17.16
N ASN A 7 60.17 -19.12 16.22
CA ASN A 7 60.97 -20.35 16.24
C ASN A 7 62.13 -20.33 15.22
N ASN A 8 61.82 -20.31 13.92
CA ASN A 8 62.80 -20.55 12.87
C ASN A 8 62.88 -19.42 11.83
N GLY A 9 62.02 -18.40 11.90
CA GLY A 9 62.11 -17.19 11.05
C GLY A 9 61.83 -17.40 9.56
N HIS A 10 61.47 -18.61 9.12
CA HIS A 10 61.27 -18.95 7.71
C HIS A 10 60.00 -19.78 7.46
N TYR A 11 59.39 -19.55 6.31
CA TYR A 11 58.41 -20.44 5.67
C TYR A 11 59.12 -21.40 4.72
N ASN A 12 58.69 -22.66 4.69
CA ASN A 12 59.22 -23.60 3.71
C ASN A 12 58.59 -23.32 2.33
N ALA A 13 59.27 -23.72 1.25
CA ALA A 13 58.83 -23.41 -0.11
C ALA A 13 57.46 -23.98 -0.47
N PHE A 14 57.04 -25.08 0.18
CA PHE A 14 55.73 -25.67 -0.05
C PHE A 14 54.60 -24.77 0.48
N GLU A 15 54.69 -24.33 1.73
CA GLU A 15 53.71 -23.45 2.36
C GLU A 15 53.64 -22.07 1.67
N SER A 16 54.78 -21.56 1.20
CA SER A 16 54.83 -20.31 0.44
C SER A 16 54.04 -20.41 -0.88
N ARG A 17 54.20 -21.53 -1.61
CA ARG A 17 53.46 -21.77 -2.85
C ARG A 17 51.96 -21.92 -2.62
N GLU A 18 51.56 -22.62 -1.55
CA GLU A 18 50.14 -22.79 -1.22
C GLU A 18 49.46 -21.45 -0.93
N LEU A 19 50.10 -20.57 -0.15
CA LEU A 19 49.55 -19.25 0.14
C LEU A 19 49.52 -18.35 -1.11
N LEU A 20 50.58 -18.36 -1.94
CA LEU A 20 50.59 -17.64 -3.23
C LEU A 20 49.45 -18.09 -4.16
N LYS A 21 49.18 -19.39 -4.20
CA LYS A 21 48.06 -19.96 -4.98
C LYS A 21 46.70 -19.47 -4.48
N MET A 22 46.52 -19.38 -3.15
CA MET A 22 45.28 -18.88 -2.56
C MET A 22 45.08 -17.38 -2.81
N ILE A 23 46.15 -16.58 -2.70
CA ILE A 23 46.12 -15.14 -3.04
C ILE A 23 45.70 -14.96 -4.50
N LYS A 24 46.32 -15.70 -5.42
CA LYS A 24 45.98 -15.64 -6.84
C LYS A 24 44.53 -16.05 -7.11
N LEU A 25 44.06 -17.13 -6.49
CA LEU A 25 42.67 -17.57 -6.63
C LEU A 25 41.69 -16.49 -6.17
N TYR A 26 41.97 -15.83 -5.03
CA TYR A 26 41.19 -14.69 -4.55
C TYR A 26 41.20 -13.53 -5.55
N GLU A 27 42.36 -13.10 -6.03
CA GLU A 27 42.49 -11.99 -6.99
C GLU A 27 41.77 -12.29 -8.32
N ASP A 28 41.89 -13.52 -8.83
CA ASP A 28 41.22 -13.98 -10.04
C ASP A 28 39.69 -14.01 -9.83
N MET A 29 39.22 -14.52 -8.69
CA MET A 29 37.79 -14.51 -8.34
C MET A 29 37.25 -13.09 -8.21
N GLU A 30 37.96 -12.20 -7.52
CA GLU A 30 37.57 -10.80 -7.35
C GLU A 30 37.48 -10.12 -8.72
N TYR A 31 38.49 -10.30 -9.59
CA TYR A 31 38.51 -9.72 -10.93
C TYR A 31 37.37 -10.23 -11.83
N VAL A 32 37.18 -11.55 -11.89
CA VAL A 32 36.18 -12.19 -12.75
C VAL A 32 34.75 -11.91 -12.29
N LEU A 33 34.53 -11.86 -10.96
CA LEU A 33 33.18 -11.65 -10.40
C LEU A 33 32.81 -10.17 -10.27
N LYS A 34 33.78 -9.24 -10.32
CA LYS A 34 33.55 -7.78 -10.22
C LYS A 34 32.43 -7.21 -11.10
N PRO A 35 32.24 -7.61 -12.37
CA PRO A 35 31.16 -7.09 -13.21
C PRO A 35 29.83 -7.85 -13.04
N THR A 36 29.70 -8.76 -12.08
CA THR A 36 28.54 -9.64 -11.91
C THR A 36 27.84 -9.39 -10.58
N HIS A 37 26.60 -9.88 -10.43
CA HIS A 37 25.87 -9.88 -9.16
C HIS A 37 26.54 -10.72 -8.05
N LEU A 38 27.60 -11.46 -8.40
CA LEU A 38 28.44 -12.20 -7.48
C LEU A 38 29.66 -11.40 -7.01
N ALA A 39 29.75 -10.11 -7.35
CA ALA A 39 30.82 -9.23 -6.90
C ALA A 39 30.88 -9.20 -5.37
N PHE A 40 32.10 -9.31 -4.86
CA PHE A 40 32.39 -9.38 -3.44
C PHE A 40 33.65 -8.57 -3.13
N ARG A 41 33.81 -8.22 -1.86
CA ARG A 41 35.03 -7.64 -1.29
C ARG A 41 35.48 -8.47 -0.10
N LEU A 42 36.78 -8.51 0.12
CA LEU A 42 37.37 -9.08 1.34
C LEU A 42 37.51 -7.96 2.40
N ASP A 43 37.47 -8.31 3.68
CA ASP A 43 37.76 -7.42 4.79
C ASP A 43 39.14 -6.75 4.60
N GLU A 44 39.19 -5.44 4.81
CA GLU A 44 40.35 -4.61 4.49
C GLU A 44 41.62 -5.08 5.19
N LYS A 45 41.53 -5.55 6.45
CA LYS A 45 42.69 -6.05 7.19
C LYS A 45 43.27 -7.31 6.57
N TYR A 46 42.42 -8.17 6.01
CA TYR A 46 42.84 -9.37 5.31
C TYR A 46 43.46 -9.01 3.96
N VAL A 47 42.89 -8.06 3.23
CA VAL A 47 43.48 -7.55 1.97
C VAL A 47 44.89 -7.00 2.20
N GLU A 48 45.09 -6.17 3.23
CA GLU A 48 46.40 -5.63 3.59
C GLU A 48 47.40 -6.74 3.96
N MET A 49 46.97 -7.73 4.75
CA MET A 49 47.81 -8.87 5.14
C MET A 49 48.21 -9.72 3.93
N LEU A 50 47.29 -9.99 3.00
CA LEU A 50 47.60 -10.76 1.79
C LEU A 50 48.59 -10.01 0.89
N LYS A 51 48.46 -8.68 0.77
CA LYS A 51 49.44 -7.83 0.06
C LYS A 51 50.82 -7.92 0.71
N PHE A 52 50.90 -7.74 2.04
CA PHE A 52 52.16 -7.88 2.77
C PHE A 52 52.80 -9.26 2.57
N CYS A 53 52.00 -10.33 2.62
CA CYS A 53 52.48 -11.69 2.39
C CYS A 53 53.03 -11.86 0.97
N LYS A 54 52.34 -11.35 -0.05
CA LYS A 54 52.74 -11.45 -1.45
C LYS A 54 54.12 -10.85 -1.71
N ASP A 55 54.51 -9.80 -0.98
CA ASP A 55 55.77 -9.08 -1.19
C ASP A 55 57.02 -9.88 -0.80
N PHE A 56 56.93 -10.81 0.15
CA PHE A 56 58.12 -11.57 0.64
C PHE A 56 58.07 -13.08 0.35
N LEU A 57 56.93 -13.63 -0.08
CA LEU A 57 56.81 -15.05 -0.39
C LEU A 57 57.55 -15.41 -1.68
N GLN A 58 58.22 -16.56 -1.67
CA GLN A 58 59.00 -17.09 -2.79
C GLN A 58 58.52 -18.51 -3.16
N GLU A 59 58.50 -18.82 -4.44
CA GLU A 59 58.06 -20.14 -4.94
C GLU A 59 59.09 -21.26 -4.69
N SER A 60 60.36 -20.90 -4.50
CA SER A 60 61.49 -21.80 -4.27
C SER A 60 62.45 -21.21 -3.23
N GLY A 61 63.23 -22.05 -2.55
CA GLY A 61 64.24 -21.59 -1.58
C GLY A 61 63.70 -21.24 -0.19
N GLY A 62 62.38 -21.32 0.03
CA GLY A 62 61.74 -20.88 1.27
C GLY A 62 61.59 -19.37 1.33
N SER A 63 60.88 -18.85 2.34
CA SER A 63 60.62 -17.41 2.47
C SER A 63 61.02 -16.92 3.84
N ALA A 64 61.95 -15.97 3.90
CA ALA A 64 62.33 -15.31 5.14
C ALA A 64 61.19 -14.44 5.64
N ILE A 65 60.82 -14.59 6.91
CA ILE A 65 59.77 -13.79 7.52
C ILE A 65 60.34 -12.41 7.84
N PRO A 66 59.76 -11.31 7.31
CA PRO A 66 60.25 -9.97 7.59
C PRO A 66 60.15 -9.60 9.08
N ASN A 67 61.12 -8.80 9.55
CA ASN A 67 61.17 -8.34 10.94
C ASN A 67 59.97 -7.45 11.31
N ASP A 68 59.43 -6.75 10.32
CA ASP A 68 58.29 -5.85 10.38
C ASP A 68 56.93 -6.55 10.16
N LEU A 69 56.87 -7.90 10.17
CA LEU A 69 55.60 -8.65 10.08
C LEU A 69 54.54 -8.06 11.04
N PRO A 70 53.44 -7.49 10.51
CA PRO A 70 52.40 -6.89 11.33
C PRO A 70 51.70 -7.92 12.21
N GLU A 71 51.21 -7.46 13.36
CA GLU A 71 50.38 -8.30 14.21
C GLU A 71 49.02 -8.52 13.53
N PHE A 72 48.62 -9.78 13.36
CA PHE A 72 47.40 -10.16 12.70
C PHE A 72 46.69 -11.24 13.49
N LYS A 73 45.48 -10.93 13.92
CA LYS A 73 44.62 -11.86 14.63
C LYS A 73 43.52 -12.30 13.67
N ALA A 74 43.61 -13.54 13.20
CA ALA A 74 42.51 -14.15 12.47
C ALA A 74 41.29 -14.28 13.40
N ILE A 75 40.12 -13.91 12.90
CA ILE A 75 38.88 -13.96 13.65
C ILE A 75 38.12 -15.19 13.16
N GLU A 76 37.95 -16.19 14.02
CA GLU A 76 37.46 -17.52 13.62
C GLU A 76 35.95 -17.61 13.35
N TYR A 77 35.18 -16.54 13.61
CA TYR A 77 33.71 -16.58 13.54
C TYR A 77 33.10 -15.30 12.95
N GLU A 78 33.90 -14.49 12.26
CA GLU A 78 33.41 -13.30 11.56
C GLU A 78 33.51 -13.50 10.05
N PRO A 79 32.48 -13.12 9.27
CA PRO A 79 32.56 -13.16 7.82
C PRO A 79 33.61 -12.16 7.35
N ILE A 80 34.53 -12.63 6.51
CA ILE A 80 35.57 -11.77 5.90
C ILE A 80 35.28 -11.46 4.44
N PHE A 81 34.34 -12.17 3.81
CA PHE A 81 33.85 -11.89 2.46
C PHE A 81 32.48 -11.21 2.53
N PHE A 82 32.34 -10.09 1.83
CA PHE A 82 31.10 -9.32 1.77
C PHE A 82 30.69 -9.11 0.32
N MET A 83 29.49 -9.54 -0.04
CA MET A 83 28.93 -9.24 -1.36
C MET A 83 28.77 -7.72 -1.50
N THR A 84 29.17 -7.16 -2.64
CA THR A 84 29.11 -5.71 -2.89
C THR A 84 27.72 -5.26 -3.34
N GLU A 85 26.89 -6.17 -3.84
CA GLU A 85 25.51 -5.90 -4.27
C GLU A 85 24.45 -6.32 -3.22
N ILE A 86 24.77 -6.22 -1.93
CA ILE A 86 23.78 -6.44 -0.85
C ILE A 86 23.63 -5.15 -0.05
N ILE A 87 22.38 -4.80 0.22
CA ILE A 87 22.05 -3.79 1.23
C ILE A 87 21.64 -4.48 2.53
N SER A 88 22.19 -4.02 3.65
CA SER A 88 21.62 -4.33 4.96
C SER A 88 20.51 -3.33 5.22
N VAL A 89 19.26 -3.75 5.08
CA VAL A 89 18.13 -2.96 5.59
C VAL A 89 18.06 -3.26 7.09
N PRO A 90 18.32 -2.28 7.98
CA PRO A 90 18.19 -2.51 9.41
C PRO A 90 16.78 -3.01 9.70
N SER A 91 16.65 -4.24 10.19
CA SER A 91 15.37 -4.72 10.70
C SER A 91 15.01 -3.85 11.89
N ILE A 92 13.87 -3.17 11.82
CA ILE A 92 13.36 -2.36 12.93
C ILE A 92 13.05 -3.32 14.09
N THR A 93 13.99 -3.47 15.03
CA THR A 93 13.80 -4.17 16.31
C THR A 93 13.42 -3.21 17.43
N LYS A 94 13.29 -1.91 17.11
CA LYS A 94 12.98 -0.86 18.06
C LYS A 94 11.52 -0.45 17.92
N ASP A 95 10.79 -0.46 19.04
CA ASP A 95 9.45 0.11 19.09
C ASP A 95 9.51 1.62 18.85
N TYR A 96 8.80 2.09 17.84
CA TYR A 96 8.59 3.51 17.57
C TYR A 96 7.25 3.94 18.14
N ASN A 97 7.26 5.00 18.94
CA ASN A 97 6.06 5.58 19.49
C ASN A 97 5.64 6.79 18.64
N PHE A 98 4.43 6.75 18.09
CA PHE A 98 3.88 7.85 17.31
C PHE A 98 2.68 8.47 18.03
N THR A 99 2.60 9.80 18.01
CA THR A 99 1.43 10.52 18.54
C THR A 99 0.25 10.35 17.59
N LEU A 100 -0.81 9.71 18.08
CA LEU A 100 -2.05 9.52 17.33
C LEU A 100 -2.94 10.76 17.43
N ARG A 101 -3.49 11.20 16.30
CA ARG A 101 -4.57 12.20 16.24
C ARG A 101 -5.82 11.56 15.67
N MET A 102 -6.91 11.54 16.44
CA MET A 102 -8.20 11.05 15.93
C MET A 102 -8.69 11.95 14.79
N ILE A 103 -9.08 11.33 13.67
CA ILE A 103 -9.61 12.02 12.48
C ILE A 103 -11.04 11.60 12.14
N GLY A 104 -11.53 10.51 12.73
CA GLY A 104 -12.90 10.06 12.55
C GLY A 104 -13.29 8.96 13.53
N GLU A 105 -14.60 8.81 13.72
CA GLU A 105 -15.21 7.73 14.49
C GLU A 105 -16.45 7.25 13.74
N GLY A 106 -16.50 5.96 13.45
CA GLY A 106 -17.64 5.29 12.85
C GLY A 106 -18.39 4.43 13.86
N SER A 107 -19.34 3.63 13.37
CA SER A 107 -20.08 2.68 14.22
C SER A 107 -19.15 1.64 14.85
N TYR A 108 -18.20 1.12 14.07
CA TYR A 108 -17.38 -0.04 14.46
C TYR A 108 -15.92 0.28 14.78
N ALA A 109 -15.44 1.46 14.40
CA ALA A 109 -14.01 1.76 14.51
C ALA A 109 -13.73 3.24 14.77
N LYS A 110 -12.57 3.49 15.36
CA LYS A 110 -11.95 4.81 15.48
C LYS A 110 -10.80 4.90 14.51
N VAL A 111 -10.68 6.05 13.84
CA VAL A 111 -9.67 6.30 12.81
C VAL A 111 -8.73 7.40 13.30
N PHE A 112 -7.44 7.09 13.29
CA PHE A 112 -6.37 7.97 13.75
C PHE A 112 -5.36 8.21 12.65
N ARG A 113 -4.78 9.39 12.61
CA ARG A 113 -3.63 9.71 11.78
C ARG A 113 -2.38 9.84 12.64
N TYR A 114 -1.25 9.40 12.12
CA TYR A 114 0.07 9.67 12.68
C TYR A 114 1.07 9.98 11.57
N ARG A 115 2.16 10.68 11.91
CA ARG A 115 3.27 10.93 10.99
C ARG A 115 4.37 9.94 11.33
N ASP A 116 4.74 9.12 10.36
CA ASP A 116 5.94 8.31 10.45
C ASP A 116 7.15 9.19 10.16
N GLU A 117 8.09 9.27 11.11
CA GLU A 117 9.26 10.13 11.01
C GLU A 117 10.37 9.52 10.15
N PHE A 118 10.37 8.20 9.97
CA PHE A 118 11.34 7.50 9.12
C PHE A 118 11.04 7.75 7.64
N TYR A 119 9.78 7.53 7.22
CA TYR A 119 9.32 7.81 5.86
C TYR A 119 8.93 9.28 5.64
N ASN A 120 8.86 10.06 6.73
CA ASN A 120 8.37 11.44 6.71
C ASN A 120 6.99 11.57 6.05
N LYS A 121 6.09 10.61 6.30
CA LYS A 121 4.76 10.51 5.65
C LYS A 121 3.66 10.27 6.68
N TYR A 122 2.46 10.75 6.38
CA TYR A 122 1.27 10.41 7.17
C TYR A 122 0.76 9.01 6.84
N PHE A 123 0.32 8.32 7.89
CA PHE A 123 -0.37 7.04 7.85
C PHE A 123 -1.64 7.10 8.67
N VAL A 124 -2.52 6.14 8.43
CA VAL A 124 -3.78 6.01 9.17
C VAL A 124 -3.79 4.68 9.92
N LEU A 125 -4.26 4.73 11.16
CA LEU A 125 -4.56 3.58 11.99
C LEU A 125 -6.08 3.52 12.17
N LYS A 126 -6.70 2.41 11.75
CA LYS A 126 -8.11 2.14 12.02
C LYS A 126 -8.20 1.04 13.06
N ARG A 127 -8.85 1.33 14.19
CA ARG A 127 -8.95 0.46 15.37
C ARG A 127 -10.41 0.12 15.64
N ALA A 128 -10.72 -1.16 15.75
CA ALA A 128 -12.03 -1.63 16.19
C ALA A 128 -12.39 -1.06 17.58
N LYS A 129 -13.67 -0.81 17.83
CA LYS A 129 -14.10 -0.44 19.19
C LYS A 129 -14.06 -1.67 20.11
N ASN A 130 -13.92 -1.41 21.42
CA ASN A 130 -13.76 -2.46 22.42
C ASN A 130 -15.07 -3.20 22.75
N ASP A 131 -16.21 -2.67 22.30
CA ASP A 131 -17.55 -3.18 22.56
C ASP A 131 -18.11 -4.03 21.41
N LEU A 132 -17.31 -4.33 20.39
CA LEU A 132 -17.70 -5.22 19.29
C LEU A 132 -17.75 -6.68 19.75
N ASP A 133 -18.75 -7.42 19.25
CA ASP A 133 -18.80 -8.87 19.42
C ASP A 133 -17.83 -9.60 18.46
N ASP A 134 -17.64 -10.91 18.67
CA ASP A 134 -16.71 -11.73 17.87
C ASP A 134 -17.05 -11.70 16.37
N LYS A 135 -18.34 -11.68 16.02
CA LYS A 135 -18.77 -11.63 14.60
C LYS A 135 -18.47 -10.26 13.98
N GLU A 136 -18.65 -9.18 14.73
CA GLU A 136 -18.32 -7.82 14.29
C GLU A 136 -16.80 -7.65 14.12
N LEU A 137 -15.98 -8.23 15.01
CA LEU A 137 -14.53 -8.28 14.88
C LEU A 137 -14.06 -9.10 13.68
N GLU A 138 -14.63 -10.28 13.45
CA GLU A 138 -14.33 -11.10 12.26
C GLU A 138 -14.62 -10.34 10.97
N ARG A 139 -15.72 -9.58 10.91
CA ARG A 139 -16.04 -8.76 9.74
C ARG A 139 -15.11 -7.57 9.59
N PHE A 140 -14.69 -6.96 10.69
CA PHE A 140 -13.68 -5.89 10.67
C PHE A 140 -12.35 -6.41 10.10
N LYS A 141 -11.92 -7.62 10.50
CA LYS A 141 -10.75 -8.28 9.92
C LYS A 141 -10.96 -8.63 8.45
N ARG A 142 -12.13 -9.15 8.08
CA ARG A 142 -12.48 -9.45 6.69
C ARG A 142 -12.46 -8.21 5.80
N GLU A 143 -12.86 -7.04 6.32
CA GLU A 143 -12.72 -5.77 5.61
C GLU A 143 -11.26 -5.46 5.27
N PHE A 144 -10.35 -5.63 6.23
CA PHE A 144 -8.92 -5.52 5.99
C PHE A 144 -8.45 -6.55 4.95
N ASP A 145 -8.82 -7.82 5.08
CA ASP A 145 -8.37 -8.89 4.19
C ASP A 145 -8.77 -8.60 2.73
N VAL A 146 -10.04 -8.20 2.50
CA VAL A 146 -10.52 -7.81 1.16
C VAL A 146 -9.76 -6.60 0.62
N MET A 147 -9.57 -5.53 1.42
CA MET A 147 -8.81 -4.38 0.96
C MET A 147 -7.35 -4.71 0.66
N ASN A 148 -6.74 -5.64 1.42
CA ASN A 148 -5.35 -6.03 1.22
C ASN A 148 -5.13 -6.79 -0.11
N GLU A 149 -6.14 -7.54 -0.57
CA GLU A 149 -6.14 -8.20 -1.87
C GLU A 149 -6.28 -7.23 -3.06
N LEU A 150 -6.93 -6.08 -2.84
CA LEU A 150 -7.22 -5.11 -3.90
C LEU A 150 -6.00 -4.22 -4.18
N LYS A 151 -5.44 -4.36 -5.38
CA LYS A 151 -4.28 -3.59 -5.88
C LYS A 151 -4.71 -2.70 -7.05
N SER A 152 -5.10 -1.48 -6.74
CA SER A 152 -5.50 -0.46 -7.71
C SER A 152 -5.14 0.93 -7.21
N PRO A 153 -4.70 1.86 -8.08
CA PRO A 153 -4.44 3.24 -7.67
C PRO A 153 -5.69 3.94 -7.12
N TYR A 154 -6.89 3.42 -7.43
CA TYR A 154 -8.18 3.99 -7.04
C TYR A 154 -8.82 3.35 -5.82
N VAL A 155 -8.15 2.38 -5.18
CA VAL A 155 -8.57 1.75 -3.92
C VAL A 155 -7.56 2.13 -2.85
N LEU A 156 -8.03 2.40 -1.64
CA LEU A 156 -7.18 2.73 -0.50
C LEU A 156 -6.34 1.51 -0.11
N GLU A 157 -5.03 1.67 -0.06
CA GLU A 157 -4.10 0.61 0.30
C GLU A 157 -4.02 0.41 1.82
N VAL A 158 -4.14 -0.85 2.25
CA VAL A 158 -3.87 -1.29 3.62
C VAL A 158 -2.55 -2.05 3.68
N TYR A 159 -1.89 -2.02 4.85
CA TYR A 159 -0.53 -2.54 5.01
C TYR A 159 -0.45 -3.75 5.93
N ARG A 160 -0.90 -3.59 7.18
CA ARG A 160 -0.74 -4.62 8.22
C ARG A 160 -1.92 -4.60 9.16
N TYR A 161 -2.31 -5.79 9.62
CA TYR A 161 -3.25 -6.00 10.71
C TYR A 161 -2.51 -6.43 11.99
N ASP A 162 -2.99 -5.98 13.14
CA ASP A 162 -2.55 -6.40 14.48
C ASP A 162 -3.72 -7.08 15.19
N ASP A 163 -3.70 -8.42 15.23
CA ASP A 163 -4.74 -9.24 15.86
C ASP A 163 -4.86 -9.01 17.38
N LYS A 164 -3.80 -8.57 18.06
CA LYS A 164 -3.86 -8.34 19.51
C LYS A 164 -4.64 -7.08 19.86
N LYS A 165 -4.64 -6.10 18.96
CA LYS A 165 -5.28 -4.79 19.16
C LYS A 165 -6.51 -4.57 18.28
N ASN A 166 -6.82 -5.51 17.39
CA ASN A 166 -7.88 -5.39 16.39
C ASN A 166 -7.77 -4.05 15.63
N GLU A 167 -6.59 -3.78 15.10
CA GLU A 167 -6.29 -2.55 14.36
C GLU A 167 -5.48 -2.84 13.09
N TYR A 168 -5.63 -1.99 12.09
CA TYR A 168 -4.80 -2.05 10.89
C TYR A 168 -4.34 -0.69 10.41
N TYR A 169 -3.24 -0.72 9.68
CA TYR A 169 -2.57 0.44 9.13
C TYR A 169 -2.90 0.59 7.65
N MET A 170 -3.13 1.82 7.20
CA MET A 170 -3.48 2.13 5.82
C MET A 170 -2.89 3.44 5.35
N GLU A 171 -2.89 3.64 4.03
CA GLU A 171 -2.41 4.88 3.44
C GLU A 171 -3.25 6.07 3.92
N TYR A 172 -2.61 7.22 4.06
CA TYR A 172 -3.31 8.46 4.32
C TYR A 172 -3.81 9.07 3.01
N ALA A 173 -5.05 9.57 3.03
CA ALA A 173 -5.62 10.43 2.01
C ALA A 173 -5.96 11.79 2.63
N ASP A 174 -5.82 12.86 1.85
CA ASP A 174 -5.87 14.23 2.36
C ASP A 174 -7.25 14.65 2.87
N GLU A 175 -8.30 14.29 2.14
CA GLU A 175 -9.68 14.59 2.51
C GLU A 175 -10.71 13.65 1.88
N THR A 176 -11.94 13.69 2.38
CA THR A 176 -13.10 13.05 1.76
C THR A 176 -13.56 13.83 0.53
N LEU A 177 -14.06 13.13 -0.50
CA LEU A 177 -14.71 13.72 -1.67
C LEU A 177 -15.81 14.73 -1.28
N LYS A 178 -16.61 14.42 -0.24
CA LYS A 178 -17.64 15.31 0.29
C LYS A 178 -17.08 16.70 0.65
N LYS A 179 -16.06 16.75 1.51
CA LYS A 179 -15.40 17.99 1.95
C LYS A 179 -14.83 18.76 0.76
N PHE A 180 -14.20 18.05 -0.18
CA PHE A 180 -13.62 18.66 -1.37
C PHE A 180 -14.68 19.34 -2.25
N ILE A 181 -15.79 18.65 -2.53
CA ILE A 181 -16.87 19.20 -3.36
C ILE A 181 -17.56 20.34 -2.62
N GLU A 182 -17.90 20.20 -1.34
CA GLU A 182 -18.55 21.26 -0.55
C GLU A 182 -17.72 22.54 -0.55
N ARG A 183 -16.39 22.42 -0.42
CA ARG A 183 -15.47 23.56 -0.44
C ARG A 183 -15.30 24.20 -1.83
N ASN A 184 -15.29 23.40 -2.90
CA ASN A 184 -14.90 23.86 -4.24
C ASN A 184 -16.06 23.87 -5.25
N ASN A 185 -17.31 23.69 -4.82
CA ASN A 185 -18.43 23.42 -5.72
C ASN A 185 -18.59 24.48 -6.82
N SER A 186 -18.45 25.76 -6.46
CA SER A 186 -18.62 26.89 -7.38
C SER A 186 -17.47 27.06 -8.37
N THR A 187 -16.28 26.52 -8.07
CA THR A 187 -15.06 26.71 -8.87
C THR A 187 -14.64 25.46 -9.63
N LEU A 188 -15.19 24.29 -9.29
CA LEU A 188 -14.89 23.03 -9.95
C LEU A 188 -15.39 22.99 -11.40
N THR A 189 -14.44 22.97 -12.33
CA THR A 189 -14.71 22.81 -13.76
C THR A 189 -15.34 21.46 -14.08
N ILE A 190 -16.13 21.40 -15.15
CA ILE A 190 -16.71 20.15 -15.65
C ILE A 190 -15.60 19.12 -15.93
N LYS A 191 -14.47 19.56 -16.48
CA LYS A 191 -13.32 18.68 -16.76
C LYS A 191 -12.80 18.00 -15.49
N ARG A 192 -12.63 18.74 -14.38
CA ARG A 192 -12.14 18.18 -13.11
C ARG A 192 -13.17 17.22 -12.50
N ARG A 193 -14.46 17.57 -12.54
CA ARG A 193 -15.56 16.70 -12.09
C ARG A 193 -15.62 15.40 -12.88
N ARG A 194 -15.58 15.47 -14.21
CA ARG A 194 -15.49 14.28 -15.08
C ARG A 194 -14.26 13.46 -14.77
N GLY A 195 -13.10 14.09 -14.57
CA GLY A 195 -11.88 13.40 -14.15
C GLY A 195 -12.06 12.58 -12.88
N ILE A 196 -12.71 13.14 -11.84
CA ILE A 196 -13.03 12.42 -10.60
C ILE A 196 -14.02 11.28 -10.87
N ALA A 197 -15.11 11.54 -11.59
CA ALA A 197 -16.12 10.53 -11.93
C ALA A 197 -15.52 9.34 -12.69
N MET A 198 -14.64 9.59 -13.66
CA MET A 198 -13.96 8.53 -14.42
C MET A 198 -13.02 7.70 -13.54
N GLN A 199 -12.34 8.31 -12.57
CA GLN A 199 -11.53 7.56 -11.60
C GLN A 199 -12.40 6.67 -10.70
N ILE A 200 -13.58 7.16 -10.27
CA ILE A 200 -14.57 6.36 -9.54
C ILE A 200 -15.02 5.16 -10.38
N PHE A 201 -15.42 5.37 -11.64
CA PHE A 201 -15.80 4.28 -12.55
C PHE A 201 -14.68 3.22 -12.69
N ARG A 202 -13.43 3.66 -12.84
CA ARG A 202 -12.27 2.74 -12.91
C ARG A 202 -12.07 1.96 -11.61
N GLY A 203 -12.21 2.62 -10.46
CA GLY A 203 -12.12 1.99 -9.14
C GLY A 203 -13.18 0.90 -8.94
N PHE A 204 -14.45 1.22 -9.19
CA PHE A 204 -15.54 0.25 -9.06
C PHE A 204 -15.49 -0.86 -10.12
N SER A 205 -15.11 -0.55 -11.35
CA SER A 205 -14.89 -1.58 -12.39
C SER A 205 -13.81 -2.57 -11.94
N TYR A 206 -12.73 -2.09 -11.33
CA TYR A 206 -11.69 -2.95 -10.77
C TYR A 206 -12.22 -3.82 -9.61
N ILE A 207 -12.88 -3.21 -8.62
CA ILE A 207 -13.45 -3.92 -7.46
C ILE A 207 -14.39 -5.05 -7.93
N HIS A 208 -15.28 -4.75 -8.88
CA HIS A 208 -16.24 -5.72 -9.40
C HIS A 208 -15.58 -6.81 -10.24
N SER A 209 -14.50 -6.50 -10.97
CA SER A 209 -13.71 -7.51 -11.69
C SER A 209 -13.05 -8.54 -10.76
N LYS A 210 -12.90 -8.21 -9.47
CA LYS A 210 -12.41 -9.11 -8.42
C LYS A 210 -13.53 -9.86 -7.70
N GLY A 211 -14.79 -9.71 -8.14
CA GLY A 211 -15.94 -10.39 -7.56
C GLY A 211 -16.47 -9.73 -6.27
N TYR A 212 -16.01 -8.53 -5.95
CA TYR A 212 -16.45 -7.81 -4.76
C TYR A 212 -17.48 -6.73 -5.10
N LEU A 213 -18.42 -6.51 -4.19
CA LEU A 213 -19.32 -5.36 -4.14
C LEU A 213 -18.95 -4.50 -2.94
N HIS A 214 -18.97 -3.17 -3.06
CA HIS A 214 -18.54 -2.30 -1.97
C HIS A 214 -19.55 -2.24 -0.84
N ARG A 215 -20.87 -2.27 -1.16
CA ARG A 215 -22.00 -2.31 -0.21
C ARG A 215 -22.20 -1.08 0.69
N ASP A 216 -21.20 -0.21 0.81
CA ASP A 216 -21.30 1.04 1.57
C ASP A 216 -20.79 2.26 0.80
N ILE A 217 -21.27 2.43 -0.42
CA ILE A 217 -20.95 3.60 -1.21
C ILE A 217 -21.54 4.85 -0.52
N SER A 218 -20.67 5.81 -0.22
CA SER A 218 -21.03 7.09 0.40
C SER A 218 -20.07 8.19 -0.03
N PHE A 219 -20.44 9.45 0.21
CA PHE A 219 -19.57 10.60 -0.08
C PHE A 219 -18.34 10.68 0.83
N THR A 220 -18.36 9.96 1.95
CA THR A 220 -17.29 9.95 2.96
C THR A 220 -16.33 8.77 2.79
N ASN A 221 -16.76 7.72 2.07
CA ASN A 221 -15.96 6.52 1.76
C ASN A 221 -15.25 6.63 0.40
N VAL A 222 -15.34 7.80 -0.24
CA VAL A 222 -14.49 8.17 -1.37
C VAL A 222 -13.57 9.28 -0.89
N LEU A 223 -12.27 8.99 -0.88
CA LEU A 223 -11.23 9.88 -0.42
C LEU A 223 -10.46 10.44 -1.62
N LEU A 224 -9.74 11.54 -1.40
CA LEU A 224 -8.91 12.20 -2.38
C LEU A 224 -7.49 12.35 -1.83
N GLN A 225 -6.51 11.93 -2.63
CA GLN A 225 -5.12 12.26 -2.44
C GLN A 225 -4.73 13.35 -3.43
N HIS A 226 -4.20 14.46 -2.93
CA HIS A 226 -3.69 15.54 -3.74
C HIS A 226 -2.18 15.39 -3.93
N TYR A 227 -1.74 15.70 -5.13
CA TYR A 227 -0.35 15.82 -5.51
C TYR A 227 -0.10 17.21 -6.08
N GLU A 228 1.16 17.53 -6.34
CA GLU A 228 1.53 18.75 -7.04
C GLU A 228 0.88 18.82 -8.43
N ASN A 229 0.86 20.02 -9.04
CA ASN A 229 0.28 20.27 -10.36
C ASN A 229 -1.23 19.94 -10.46
N ASP A 230 -1.99 20.19 -9.39
CA ASP A 230 -3.44 19.97 -9.32
C ASP A 230 -3.90 18.52 -9.55
N LEU A 231 -2.98 17.55 -9.53
CA LEU A 231 -3.30 16.15 -9.69
C LEU A 231 -4.03 15.65 -8.44
N THR A 232 -5.22 15.08 -8.65
CA THR A 232 -6.05 14.53 -7.58
C THR A 232 -6.40 13.09 -7.93
N ILE A 233 -6.03 12.17 -7.05
CA ILE A 233 -6.30 10.74 -7.19
C ILE A 233 -7.43 10.33 -6.25
N VAL A 234 -8.44 9.68 -6.78
CA VAL A 234 -9.53 9.09 -6.00
C VAL A 234 -9.04 7.84 -5.28
N LYS A 235 -9.47 7.63 -4.04
CA LYS A 235 -9.21 6.44 -3.22
C LYS A 235 -10.52 5.95 -2.61
N ILE A 236 -11.03 4.81 -3.06
CA ILE A 236 -12.22 4.16 -2.50
C ILE A 236 -11.82 3.42 -1.22
N SER A 237 -12.53 3.64 -0.12
CA SER A 237 -12.25 3.07 1.20
C SER A 237 -13.49 2.48 1.86
N ASP A 238 -13.31 1.71 2.94
CA ASP A 238 -14.37 1.32 3.88
C ASP A 238 -15.51 0.49 3.26
N PHE A 239 -15.21 -0.79 2.99
CA PHE A 239 -16.20 -1.74 2.48
C PHE A 239 -17.26 -2.06 3.55
N GLY A 240 -18.52 -2.16 3.15
CA GLY A 240 -19.66 -2.39 4.04
C GLY A 240 -19.78 -3.81 4.61
N LEU A 241 -18.70 -4.60 4.66
CA LEU A 241 -18.76 -6.03 5.00
C LEU A 241 -19.28 -6.28 6.43
N VAL A 242 -19.03 -5.35 7.35
CA VAL A 242 -19.55 -5.37 8.72
C VAL A 242 -21.09 -5.34 8.79
N LYS A 243 -21.78 -4.87 7.74
CA LYS A 243 -23.23 -4.68 7.69
C LYS A 243 -24.03 -5.93 7.28
N MET A 244 -23.37 -7.03 6.89
CA MET A 244 -24.04 -8.15 6.19
C MET A 244 -25.06 -8.98 6.99
N GLU A 245 -24.95 -9.14 8.32
CA GLU A 245 -25.94 -9.93 9.11
C GLU A 245 -26.81 -9.12 10.07
N LYS A 246 -26.84 -7.78 10.02
CA LYS A 246 -27.91 -7.06 10.75
C LYS A 246 -29.22 -7.16 9.95
N SER A 247 -29.66 -8.40 9.70
CA SER A 247 -30.81 -8.76 8.87
C SER A 247 -32.14 -8.77 9.62
N ASP A 248 -32.17 -8.67 10.95
CA ASP A 248 -33.45 -8.78 11.68
C ASP A 248 -33.82 -7.55 12.53
N LEU A 249 -32.89 -6.63 12.79
CA LEU A 249 -33.07 -5.57 13.79
C LEU A 249 -32.30 -4.26 13.50
N THR A 250 -32.12 -3.85 12.24
CA THR A 250 -31.81 -2.43 12.02
C THR A 250 -33.07 -1.63 12.31
N SER A 251 -33.10 -1.01 13.49
CA SER A 251 -34.05 0.01 13.91
C SER A 251 -34.64 0.78 12.73
N PHE A 252 -35.93 0.60 12.50
CA PHE A 252 -36.79 1.53 11.75
C PHE A 252 -36.44 2.95 12.20
N GLY A 253 -35.61 3.68 11.45
CA GLY A 253 -35.30 5.08 11.76
C GLY A 253 -33.83 5.50 11.80
N SER A 254 -32.84 4.61 11.63
CA SER A 254 -31.49 5.09 11.31
C SER A 254 -31.32 5.16 9.81
N GLU A 255 -31.73 6.27 9.20
CA GLU A 255 -31.02 6.74 8.00
C GLU A 255 -29.53 6.66 8.36
N ILE A 256 -28.81 5.71 7.77
CA ILE A 256 -27.37 5.57 7.96
C ILE A 256 -26.79 6.88 7.44
N LYS A 257 -26.54 7.83 8.34
CA LYS A 257 -26.12 9.22 8.04
C LYS A 257 -24.98 9.19 7.01
N GLY A 258 -25.34 9.38 5.73
CA GLY A 258 -24.39 9.47 4.61
C GLY A 258 -24.33 8.28 3.64
N SER A 259 -24.92 7.11 3.93
CA SER A 259 -24.95 5.99 2.97
C SER A 259 -25.92 6.27 1.81
N LEU A 260 -25.52 5.93 0.59
CA LEU A 260 -26.31 6.21 -0.61
C LEU A 260 -27.21 5.05 -1.05
N ASN A 261 -27.26 4.01 -0.25
CA ASN A 261 -28.03 2.80 -0.51
C ASN A 261 -29.53 3.08 -0.71
N ASP A 262 -30.15 2.21 -1.50
CA ASP A 262 -31.60 2.15 -1.66
C ASP A 262 -32.28 1.84 -0.31
N SER A 263 -33.29 2.61 0.05
CA SER A 263 -34.05 2.40 1.29
C SER A 263 -34.73 1.03 1.32
N ASN A 264 -35.02 0.43 0.16
CA ASN A 264 -35.60 -0.91 0.07
C ASN A 264 -34.68 -2.01 0.66
N LEU A 265 -33.36 -1.77 0.76
CA LEU A 265 -32.44 -2.71 1.43
C LEU A 265 -32.75 -2.89 2.93
N GLN A 266 -33.46 -1.96 3.56
CA GLN A 266 -33.91 -2.12 4.95
C GLN A 266 -34.96 -3.23 5.09
N ILE A 267 -35.70 -3.52 4.01
CA ILE A 267 -36.75 -4.54 3.96
C ILE A 267 -36.19 -5.84 3.38
N VAL A 268 -35.45 -5.75 2.27
CA VAL A 268 -34.90 -6.90 1.54
C VAL A 268 -33.69 -7.51 2.25
N GLY A 269 -33.00 -6.73 3.08
CA GLY A 269 -31.82 -7.14 3.84
C GLY A 269 -30.51 -7.07 3.03
N PHE A 270 -29.42 -6.75 3.73
CA PHE A 270 -28.08 -6.62 3.13
C PHE A 270 -27.48 -7.94 2.60
N GLY A 271 -28.05 -9.09 2.96
CA GLY A 271 -27.68 -10.39 2.40
C GLY A 271 -27.97 -10.50 0.90
N ASN A 272 -28.98 -9.79 0.41
CA ASN A 272 -29.43 -9.81 -0.99
C ASN A 272 -28.83 -8.65 -1.83
N TYR A 273 -27.82 -7.95 -1.30
CA TYR A 273 -27.18 -6.85 -2.01
C TYR A 273 -26.48 -7.35 -3.28
N ASN A 274 -26.80 -6.74 -4.43
CA ASN A 274 -26.36 -7.12 -5.78
C ASN A 274 -25.88 -5.89 -6.57
N MET A 275 -25.61 -6.07 -7.87
CA MET A 275 -25.08 -5.03 -8.75
C MET A 275 -26.06 -3.85 -8.91
N GLU A 276 -27.36 -4.11 -8.91
CA GLU A 276 -28.41 -3.11 -9.09
C GLU A 276 -28.54 -2.18 -7.86
N TYR A 277 -28.26 -2.68 -6.66
CA TYR A 277 -28.12 -1.85 -5.47
C TYR A 277 -26.82 -1.05 -5.45
N GLU A 278 -25.73 -1.64 -5.96
CA GLU A 278 -24.44 -0.98 -6.10
C GLU A 278 -24.52 0.19 -7.08
N THR A 279 -25.09 -0.04 -8.28
CA THR A 279 -25.24 1.00 -9.30
C THR A 279 -26.23 2.09 -8.87
N PHE A 280 -27.27 1.78 -8.10
CA PHE A 280 -28.12 2.80 -7.48
C PHE A 280 -27.31 3.80 -6.65
N ALA A 281 -26.47 3.29 -5.73
CA ALA A 281 -25.67 4.13 -4.87
C ALA A 281 -24.59 4.89 -5.66
N LEU A 282 -23.99 4.26 -6.68
CA LEU A 282 -23.08 4.92 -7.61
C LEU A 282 -23.75 6.04 -8.39
N THR A 283 -24.99 5.88 -8.86
CA THR A 283 -25.71 6.93 -9.61
C THR A 283 -25.84 8.19 -8.77
N ARG A 284 -26.18 8.05 -7.49
CA ARG A 284 -26.25 9.18 -6.55
C ARG A 284 -24.87 9.82 -6.32
N LEU A 285 -23.83 9.01 -6.18
CA LEU A 285 -22.45 9.48 -6.03
C LEU A 285 -21.98 10.27 -7.26
N ILE A 286 -22.16 9.72 -8.46
CA ILE A 286 -21.74 10.36 -9.71
C ILE A 286 -22.52 11.65 -9.97
N TYR A 287 -23.84 11.66 -9.72
CA TYR A 287 -24.63 12.88 -9.81
C TYR A 287 -24.13 13.97 -8.86
N TYR A 288 -23.80 13.61 -7.61
CA TYR A 288 -23.22 14.53 -6.64
C TYR A 288 -21.86 15.06 -7.10
N VAL A 289 -20.97 14.21 -7.64
CA VAL A 289 -19.69 14.63 -8.21
C VAL A 289 -19.88 15.66 -9.32
N MET A 290 -20.87 15.45 -10.18
CA MET A 290 -21.11 16.32 -11.33
C MET A 290 -21.81 17.64 -10.98
N THR A 291 -22.61 17.67 -9.93
CA THR A 291 -23.51 18.82 -9.64
C THR A 291 -23.26 19.49 -8.29
N GLY A 292 -22.62 18.79 -7.36
CA GLY A 292 -22.52 19.13 -5.95
C GLY A 292 -23.84 19.11 -5.19
N ARG A 293 -24.89 18.50 -5.75
CA ARG A 293 -26.23 18.46 -5.16
C ARG A 293 -26.60 17.06 -4.75
N TYR A 294 -27.32 16.96 -3.64
CA TYR A 294 -27.90 15.70 -3.14
C TYR A 294 -29.33 15.48 -3.65
N ASN A 295 -30.08 16.56 -3.87
CA ASN A 295 -31.47 16.48 -4.34
C ASN A 295 -31.51 16.08 -5.83
N LEU A 296 -32.30 15.04 -6.12
CA LEU A 296 -32.53 14.47 -7.44
C LEU A 296 -33.80 15.04 -8.11
N GLU A 297 -34.52 15.93 -7.43
CA GLU A 297 -35.68 16.65 -7.97
C GLU A 297 -35.23 17.78 -8.90
N ASN A 298 -36.09 18.13 -9.86
CA ASN A 298 -35.95 19.29 -10.74
C ASN A 298 -34.67 19.29 -11.61
N ILE A 299 -34.17 18.11 -12.01
CA ILE A 299 -33.09 17.99 -12.99
C ILE A 299 -33.56 18.53 -14.35
N LYS A 300 -33.01 19.67 -14.78
CA LYS A 300 -33.40 20.37 -16.02
C LYS A 300 -32.89 19.71 -17.29
N ASN A 301 -31.67 19.17 -17.27
CA ASN A 301 -31.08 18.53 -18.44
C ASN A 301 -31.68 17.12 -18.59
N GLN A 302 -32.39 16.89 -19.70
CA GLN A 302 -33.10 15.63 -19.93
C GLN A 302 -32.15 14.42 -19.91
N LYS A 303 -30.97 14.50 -20.52
CA LYS A 303 -30.01 13.37 -20.53
C LYS A 303 -29.49 13.03 -19.13
N VAL A 304 -29.25 14.05 -18.30
CA VAL A 304 -28.88 13.86 -16.89
C VAL A 304 -30.05 13.27 -16.10
N LYS A 305 -31.27 13.73 -16.37
CA LYS A 305 -32.49 13.21 -15.75
C LYS A 305 -32.68 11.74 -16.09
N ASP A 306 -32.54 11.36 -17.36
CA ASP A 306 -32.64 9.96 -17.83
C ASP A 306 -31.59 9.08 -17.16
N PHE A 307 -30.33 9.56 -17.08
CA PHE A 307 -29.26 8.86 -16.40
C PHE A 307 -29.58 8.56 -14.93
N VAL A 308 -30.09 9.57 -14.21
CA VAL A 308 -30.45 9.46 -12.80
C VAL A 308 -31.65 8.54 -12.62
N LEU A 309 -32.74 8.78 -13.35
CA LEU A 309 -33.99 8.02 -13.24
C LEU A 309 -33.78 6.53 -13.52
N LYS A 310 -32.96 6.19 -14.51
CA LYS A 310 -32.59 4.80 -14.77
C LYS A 310 -31.85 4.18 -13.57
N GLY A 311 -30.82 4.85 -13.07
CA GLY A 311 -30.02 4.32 -11.97
C GLY A 311 -30.76 4.21 -10.63
N ILE A 312 -31.74 5.08 -10.39
CA ILE A 312 -32.55 5.07 -9.15
C ILE A 312 -33.94 4.44 -9.32
N SER A 313 -34.22 3.74 -10.43
CA SER A 313 -35.55 3.18 -10.68
C SER A 313 -35.99 2.29 -9.50
N SER A 314 -37.28 2.35 -9.16
CA SER A 314 -37.84 1.43 -8.15
C SER A 314 -37.89 -0.01 -8.65
N ASN A 315 -37.88 -0.20 -9.97
CA ASN A 315 -37.76 -1.50 -10.62
C ASN A 315 -36.27 -1.85 -10.81
N LEU A 316 -35.83 -2.98 -10.24
CA LEU A 316 -34.44 -3.43 -10.34
C LEU A 316 -34.03 -3.76 -11.78
N ASP A 317 -34.95 -4.29 -12.60
CA ASP A 317 -34.71 -4.68 -13.99
C ASP A 317 -34.49 -3.47 -14.93
N GLU A 318 -34.82 -2.27 -14.45
CA GLU A 318 -34.61 -1.03 -15.19
C GLU A 318 -33.30 -0.33 -14.80
N ARG A 319 -32.63 -0.78 -13.73
CA ARG A 319 -31.38 -0.18 -13.27
C ARG A 319 -30.21 -0.54 -14.18
N TYR A 320 -29.06 0.07 -13.92
CA TYR A 320 -27.83 -0.37 -14.57
C TYR A 320 -27.40 -1.72 -14.00
N HIS A 321 -27.15 -2.68 -14.89
CA HIS A 321 -26.71 -4.04 -14.53
C HIS A 321 -25.19 -4.17 -14.51
N SER A 322 -24.46 -3.10 -14.87
CA SER A 322 -23.01 -3.04 -14.72
C SER A 322 -22.49 -1.60 -14.64
N VAL A 323 -21.29 -1.45 -14.08
CA VAL A 323 -20.55 -0.18 -14.07
C VAL A 323 -20.20 0.27 -15.49
N ALA A 324 -19.96 -0.67 -16.41
CA ALA A 324 -19.66 -0.36 -17.82
C ALA A 324 -20.87 0.25 -18.54
N GLU A 325 -22.05 -0.34 -18.37
CA GLU A 325 -23.30 0.21 -18.90
C GLU A 325 -23.58 1.61 -18.34
N MET A 326 -23.41 1.77 -17.03
CA MET A 326 -23.59 3.06 -16.35
C MET A 326 -22.60 4.12 -16.86
N GLN A 327 -21.35 3.74 -17.12
CA GLN A 327 -20.33 4.66 -17.66
C GLN A 327 -20.70 5.15 -19.07
N GLN A 328 -21.23 4.29 -19.93
CA GLN A 328 -21.71 4.69 -21.26
C GLN A 328 -22.85 5.72 -21.17
N ALA A 329 -23.82 5.48 -20.29
CA ALA A 329 -24.90 6.42 -20.05
C ALA A 329 -24.40 7.75 -19.44
N PHE A 330 -23.40 7.70 -18.56
CA PHE A 330 -22.74 8.89 -18.00
C PHE A 330 -22.07 9.75 -19.09
N GLU A 331 -21.40 9.14 -20.07
CA GLU A 331 -20.76 9.86 -21.17
C GLU A 331 -21.77 10.58 -22.07
N VAL A 332 -22.98 10.03 -22.23
CA VAL A 332 -24.09 10.69 -22.93
C VAL A 332 -24.69 11.82 -22.10
N ALA A 333 -24.88 11.62 -20.79
CA ALA A 333 -25.46 12.60 -19.88
C ALA A 333 -24.54 13.82 -19.65
N PHE A 334 -23.23 13.60 -19.64
CA PHE A 334 -22.23 14.61 -19.35
C PHE A 334 -21.14 14.62 -20.44
N PRO A 335 -21.42 15.01 -21.68
CA PRO A 335 -20.46 14.91 -22.78
C PRO A 335 -19.16 15.70 -22.52
N ILE A 336 -18.06 15.28 -23.17
CA ILE A 336 -16.74 15.96 -23.10
C ILE A 336 -16.79 17.36 -23.73
N SER A 337 -17.74 17.59 -24.64
CA SER A 337 -17.85 18.78 -25.49
C SER A 337 -19.15 19.54 -25.23
N GLY A 338 -19.01 20.83 -24.94
CA GLY A 338 -20.09 21.79 -24.75
C GLY A 338 -19.68 23.08 -24.03
N TYR A 339 -18.53 23.65 -24.39
CA TYR A 339 -18.19 25.06 -24.17
C TYR A 339 -17.48 25.58 -25.40
#